data_AF-A0A238WRG6-F1
#
_entry.id   AF-A0A238WRG6-F1
#
_cell.length_a   1.000
_cell.length_b   1.000
_cell.length_c   1.000
_cell.angle_alpha   90.00
_cell.angle_beta   90.00
_cell.angle_gamma   90.00
#
_symmetry.space_group_name_H-M   'P 1'
#
loop_
_entity.id
_entity.type
_entity.pdbx_description
1 polymer ?
#
loop_
_entity_poly.entity_id
_entity_poly.type
_entity_poly.pdbx_seq_one_letter_code
_entity_poly.pdbx_strand_id
1 'polypeptide(L)'
;MNIASPLIALVGVVVGAVLSYAFAVLGESRRERWALNREWRERRLQTYGAYVADVKRMRSIAQRIGADVGLDDQAPRLRREDGLDQLAEANLARGGLFEALAMMAGRDLVEAARELNRTVWRLEWFARGLLDDADVEGWHIAAGNYYEAINRFNHLARTEIGVTGELSPRTAEKSPREHYEQERRTRTSKAA
;
A
#
# COMPACT_ATOMS: atom_id res chain seq x y z
N MET A 1 -26.60 38.21 -61.75
CA MET A 1 -26.45 36.95 -60.98
C MET A 1 -26.02 37.31 -59.56
N ASN A 2 -26.83 36.96 -58.55
CA ASN A 2 -26.61 37.37 -57.17
C ASN A 2 -25.53 36.50 -56.50
N ILE A 3 -24.31 37.00 -56.46
CA ILE A 3 -23.12 36.33 -55.87
C ILE A 3 -23.17 36.22 -54.33
N ALA A 4 -24.16 36.84 -53.67
CA ALA A 4 -24.31 36.77 -52.21
C ALA A 4 -24.66 35.37 -51.68
N SER A 5 -25.49 34.61 -52.43
CA SER A 5 -25.94 33.27 -52.02
C SER A 5 -24.82 32.22 -51.93
N PRO A 6 -23.93 32.06 -52.93
CA PRO A 6 -22.81 31.12 -52.81
C PRO A 6 -21.80 31.52 -51.74
N LEU A 7 -21.65 32.84 -51.46
CA LEU A 7 -20.76 33.32 -50.40
C LEU A 7 -21.24 32.89 -49.01
N ILE A 8 -22.55 32.99 -48.75
CA ILE A 8 -23.17 32.55 -47.49
C ILE A 8 -23.00 31.04 -47.28
N ALA A 9 -23.18 30.24 -48.33
CA ALA A 9 -22.97 28.80 -48.27
C ALA A 9 -21.50 28.43 -47.97
N LEU A 10 -20.55 29.13 -48.60
CA LEU A 10 -19.12 28.93 -48.36
C LEU A 10 -18.74 29.24 -46.91
N VAL A 11 -19.26 30.35 -46.36
CA VAL A 11 -19.05 30.72 -44.95
C VAL A 11 -19.56 29.61 -44.02
N GLY A 12 -20.75 29.06 -44.29
CA GLY A 12 -21.31 27.96 -43.51
C GLY A 12 -20.41 26.72 -43.48
N VAL A 13 -19.84 26.33 -44.63
CA VAL A 13 -18.92 25.17 -44.72
C VAL A 13 -17.61 25.43 -43.98
N VAL A 14 -17.03 26.62 -44.13
CA VAL A 14 -15.79 26.99 -43.44
C VAL A 14 -16.00 26.99 -41.93
N VAL A 15 -17.10 27.58 -41.45
CA VAL A 15 -17.45 27.57 -40.01
C VAL A 15 -17.67 26.14 -39.52
N GLY A 16 -18.40 25.31 -40.27
CA GLY A 16 -18.62 23.90 -39.93
C GLY A 16 -17.33 23.09 -39.87
N ALA A 17 -16.39 23.32 -40.79
CA ALA A 17 -15.10 22.65 -40.82
C ALA A 17 -14.20 23.08 -39.65
N VAL A 18 -14.16 24.38 -39.35
CA VAL A 18 -13.39 24.92 -38.21
C VAL A 18 -13.94 24.39 -36.89
N LEU A 19 -15.27 24.39 -36.71
CA LEU A 19 -15.89 23.82 -35.51
C LEU A 19 -15.60 22.32 -35.40
N SER A 20 -15.76 21.55 -36.49
CA SER A 20 -15.49 20.10 -36.48
C SER A 20 -14.04 19.79 -36.12
N TYR A 21 -13.09 20.53 -36.68
CA TYR A 21 -11.67 20.38 -36.34
C TYR A 21 -11.38 20.74 -34.87
N ALA A 22 -11.92 21.86 -34.38
CA ALA A 22 -11.76 22.26 -32.98
C ALA A 22 -12.32 21.21 -32.01
N PHE A 23 -13.49 20.64 -32.31
CA PHE A 23 -14.07 19.55 -31.52
C PHE A 23 -13.21 18.28 -31.56
N ALA A 24 -12.63 17.94 -32.70
CA ALA A 24 -11.73 16.79 -32.84
C ALA A 24 -10.47 16.95 -31.97
N VAL A 25 -9.77 18.08 -32.10
CA VAL A 25 -8.51 18.35 -31.36
C VAL A 25 -8.73 18.42 -29.84
N LEU A 26 -9.83 19.06 -29.40
CA LEU A 26 -10.21 19.10 -27.99
C LEU A 26 -10.58 17.71 -27.45
N GLY A 27 -11.22 16.89 -28.27
CA GLY A 27 -11.58 15.51 -27.95
C GLY A 27 -10.36 14.60 -27.77
N GLU A 28 -9.42 14.66 -28.71
CA GLU A 28 -8.16 13.91 -28.67
C GLU A 28 -7.32 14.28 -27.45
N SER A 29 -7.10 15.57 -27.22
CA SER A 29 -6.33 16.06 -26.06
C SER A 29 -6.95 15.63 -24.72
N ARG A 30 -8.28 15.61 -24.63
CA ARG A 30 -8.96 15.09 -23.44
C ARG A 30 -8.73 13.59 -23.33
N ARG A 31 -8.99 12.82 -24.39
CA ARG A 31 -8.86 11.35 -24.41
C ARG A 31 -7.46 10.88 -24.04
N GLU A 32 -6.43 11.54 -24.54
CA GLU A 32 -5.02 11.29 -24.20
C GLU A 32 -4.74 11.54 -22.72
N ARG A 33 -5.20 12.65 -22.16
CA ARG A 33 -5.04 12.94 -20.71
C ARG A 33 -5.76 11.91 -19.84
N TRP A 34 -6.95 11.46 -20.24
CA TRP A 34 -7.67 10.39 -19.54
C TRP A 34 -6.91 9.06 -19.59
N ALA A 35 -6.35 8.70 -20.75
CA ALA A 35 -5.55 7.49 -20.92
C ALA A 35 -4.28 7.52 -20.05
N LEU A 36 -3.53 8.62 -20.08
CA LEU A 36 -2.34 8.82 -19.23
C LEU A 36 -2.71 8.77 -17.75
N ASN A 37 -3.79 9.43 -17.34
CA ASN A 37 -4.26 9.39 -15.95
C ASN A 37 -4.63 7.97 -15.50
N ARG A 38 -5.20 7.15 -16.38
CA ARG A 38 -5.52 5.75 -16.09
C ARG A 38 -4.24 4.93 -15.92
N GLU A 39 -3.30 5.07 -16.85
CA GLU A 39 -2.02 4.37 -16.81
C GLU A 39 -1.22 4.70 -15.54
N TRP A 40 -1.13 5.98 -15.17
CA TRP A 40 -0.48 6.42 -13.94
C TRP A 40 -1.16 5.85 -12.68
N ARG A 41 -2.49 5.79 -12.65
CA ARG A 41 -3.22 5.17 -11.52
C ARG A 41 -2.93 3.68 -11.42
N GLU A 42 -2.92 2.97 -12.54
CA GLU A 42 -2.60 1.54 -12.57
C GLU A 42 -1.17 1.28 -12.13
N ARG A 43 -0.20 2.07 -12.61
CA ARG A 43 1.20 1.98 -12.21
C ARG A 43 1.41 2.25 -10.71
N ARG A 44 0.73 3.26 -10.17
CA ARG A 44 0.71 3.56 -8.72
C ARG A 44 0.15 2.39 -7.92
N LEU A 45 -1.02 1.86 -8.31
CA LEU A 45 -1.63 0.71 -7.63
C LEU A 45 -0.68 -0.49 -7.59
N GLN A 46 -0.07 -0.83 -8.73
CA GLN A 46 0.89 -1.93 -8.81
C GLN A 46 2.09 -1.70 -7.89
N THR A 47 2.66 -0.49 -7.89
CA THR A 47 3.85 -0.18 -7.10
C THR A 47 3.56 -0.12 -5.61
N TYR A 48 2.46 0.52 -5.21
CA TYR A 48 2.06 0.62 -3.80
C TYR A 48 1.72 -0.78 -3.25
N GLY A 49 1.03 -1.60 -4.05
CA GLY A 49 0.75 -2.99 -3.71
C GLY A 49 2.01 -3.83 -3.55
N ALA A 50 2.96 -3.73 -4.49
CA ALA A 50 4.23 -4.44 -4.43
C ALA A 50 5.06 -4.01 -3.21
N TYR A 51 5.17 -2.71 -2.95
CA TYR A 51 5.89 -2.19 -1.78
C TYR A 51 5.31 -2.75 -0.47
N VAL A 52 3.99 -2.73 -0.31
CA VAL A 52 3.32 -3.30 0.88
C VAL A 52 3.53 -4.81 0.97
N ALA A 53 3.58 -5.53 -0.15
CA ALA A 53 3.84 -6.96 -0.16
C ALA A 53 5.26 -7.28 0.36
N ASP A 54 6.26 -6.50 -0.05
CA ASP A 54 7.65 -6.68 0.41
C ASP A 54 7.83 -6.28 1.88
N VAL A 55 7.18 -5.21 2.34
CA VAL A 55 7.12 -4.86 3.76
C VAL A 55 6.50 -6.02 4.57
N LYS A 56 5.41 -6.60 4.10
CA LYS A 56 4.76 -7.75 4.76
C LYS A 56 5.66 -8.98 4.78
N ARG A 57 6.41 -9.25 3.70
CA ARG A 57 7.37 -10.35 3.63
C ARG A 57 8.44 -10.18 4.70
N MET A 58 9.05 -9.00 4.78
CA MET A 58 10.04 -8.66 5.79
C MET A 58 9.49 -8.83 7.22
N ARG A 59 8.30 -8.27 7.49
CA ARG A 59 7.61 -8.41 8.78
C ARG A 59 7.32 -9.88 9.12
N SER A 60 6.89 -10.67 8.15
CA SER A 60 6.62 -12.10 8.36
C SER A 60 7.88 -12.89 8.73
N ILE A 61 9.01 -12.62 8.06
CA ILE A 61 10.29 -13.27 8.40
C ILE A 61 10.73 -12.86 9.80
N ALA A 62 10.69 -11.57 10.12
CA ALA A 62 11.00 -11.07 11.47
C ALA A 62 10.12 -11.74 12.54
N GLN A 63 8.83 -11.91 12.27
CA GLN A 63 7.88 -12.55 13.20
C GLN A 63 8.21 -14.03 13.43
N ARG A 64 8.59 -14.77 12.37
CA ARG A 64 9.00 -16.17 12.48
C ARG A 64 10.30 -16.36 13.27
N ILE A 65 11.25 -15.44 13.11
CA ILE A 65 12.48 -15.40 13.93
C ILE A 65 12.13 -15.01 15.37
N GLY A 66 11.27 -14.02 15.56
CA GLY A 66 10.73 -13.63 16.87
C GLY A 66 10.12 -14.83 17.61
N ALA A 67 9.42 -15.71 16.89
CA ALA A 67 8.85 -16.92 17.47
C ALA A 67 9.86 -18.00 17.88
N ASP A 68 11.01 -18.07 17.21
CA ASP A 68 12.11 -18.93 17.61
C ASP A 68 12.69 -18.51 18.96
N VAL A 69 12.77 -17.19 19.20
CA VAL A 69 13.35 -16.61 20.42
C VAL A 69 12.33 -16.23 21.49
N GLY A 70 11.06 -16.62 21.30
CA GLY A 70 10.00 -16.46 22.30
C GLY A 70 9.40 -15.05 22.39
N LEU A 71 9.64 -14.18 21.41
CA LEU A 71 9.01 -12.84 21.33
C LEU A 71 7.61 -12.89 20.70
N ASP A 72 7.37 -13.85 19.80
CA ASP A 72 6.09 -14.05 19.12
C ASP A 72 5.61 -15.49 19.34
N ASP A 73 4.32 -15.68 19.58
CA ASP A 73 3.73 -17.00 19.82
C ASP A 73 2.79 -17.45 18.69
N GLN A 74 2.68 -16.64 17.62
CA GLN A 74 1.71 -16.82 16.54
C GLN A 74 2.33 -17.35 15.26
N ALA A 75 3.55 -16.92 14.94
CA ALA A 75 4.21 -17.32 13.72
C ALA A 75 4.86 -18.71 13.83
N PRO A 76 4.94 -19.47 12.72
CA PRO A 76 5.79 -20.65 12.65
C PRO A 76 7.24 -20.27 12.92
N ARG A 77 7.92 -21.02 13.81
CA ARG A 77 9.30 -20.74 14.19
C ARG A 77 10.25 -20.85 12.99
N LEU A 78 11.22 -19.94 12.92
CA LEU A 78 12.33 -19.96 11.99
C LEU A 78 13.59 -19.66 12.78
N ARG A 79 14.56 -20.60 12.80
CA ARG A 79 15.82 -20.39 13.50
C ARG A 79 16.45 -19.10 13.02
N ARG A 80 16.94 -18.28 13.95
CA ARG A 80 17.50 -16.96 13.63
C ARG A 80 18.53 -17.05 12.51
N GLU A 81 19.51 -17.95 12.62
CA GLU A 81 20.57 -18.15 11.61
C GLU A 81 20.05 -18.44 10.20
N ASP A 82 18.97 -19.22 10.07
CA ASP A 82 18.38 -19.58 8.77
C ASP A 82 17.55 -18.42 8.16
N GLY A 83 17.14 -17.46 8.99
CA GLY A 83 16.26 -16.35 8.60
C GLY A 83 16.97 -15.04 8.29
N LEU A 84 18.22 -14.84 8.73
CA LEU A 84 18.92 -13.56 8.57
C LEU A 84 19.14 -13.18 7.10
N ASP A 85 19.50 -14.14 6.25
CA ASP A 85 19.70 -13.89 4.82
C ASP A 85 18.39 -13.55 4.12
N GLN A 86 17.31 -14.28 4.43
CA GLN A 86 15.97 -13.99 3.92
C GLN A 86 15.50 -12.59 4.33
N LEU A 87 15.83 -12.18 5.56
CA LEU A 87 15.47 -10.87 6.10
C LEU A 87 16.26 -9.74 5.41
N ALA A 88 17.55 -9.97 5.13
CA ALA A 88 18.39 -9.04 4.38
C ALA A 88 17.90 -8.87 2.93
N GLU A 89 17.57 -9.96 2.25
CA GLU A 89 16.99 -9.93 0.89
C GLU A 89 15.65 -9.19 0.86
N ALA A 90 14.77 -9.46 1.82
CA ALA A 90 13.49 -8.77 1.93
C ALA A 90 13.67 -7.25 2.19
N ASN A 91 14.66 -6.86 3.00
CA ASN A 91 14.97 -5.45 3.25
C ASN A 91 15.49 -4.74 1.99
N LEU A 92 16.35 -5.39 1.20
CA LEU A 92 16.84 -4.86 -0.08
C LEU A 92 15.70 -4.69 -1.09
N ALA A 93 14.84 -5.70 -1.25
CA ALA A 93 13.69 -5.66 -2.16
C ALA A 93 12.71 -4.54 -1.79
N ARG A 94 12.35 -4.42 -0.50
CA ARG A 94 11.56 -3.29 0.04
C ARG A 94 12.21 -1.95 -0.26
N GLY A 95 13.53 -1.83 -0.10
CA GLY A 95 14.29 -0.62 -0.38
C GLY A 95 14.17 -0.17 -1.84
N GLY A 96 14.33 -1.09 -2.79
CA GLY A 96 14.16 -0.80 -4.22
C GLY A 96 12.74 -0.33 -4.57
N LEU A 97 11.72 -0.98 -4.01
CA LEU A 97 10.32 -0.56 -4.23
C LEU A 97 9.96 0.76 -3.55
N PHE A 98 10.62 1.09 -2.43
CA PHE A 98 10.45 2.38 -1.79
C PHE A 98 10.90 3.53 -2.69
N GLU A 99 12.03 3.40 -3.40
CA GLU A 99 12.49 4.43 -4.34
C GLU A 99 11.50 4.61 -5.50
N ALA A 100 11.01 3.51 -6.07
CA ALA A 100 9.97 3.56 -7.10
C ALA A 100 8.70 4.25 -6.60
N LEU A 101 8.26 3.92 -5.38
CA LEU A 101 7.13 4.58 -4.73
C LEU A 101 7.37 6.08 -4.57
N ALA A 102 8.55 6.48 -4.09
CA ALA A 102 8.90 7.87 -3.85
C ALA A 102 8.87 8.74 -5.12
N MET A 103 9.15 8.14 -6.29
CA MET A 103 9.05 8.82 -7.58
C MET A 103 7.60 9.09 -8.03
N MET A 104 6.63 8.30 -7.58
CA MET A 104 5.24 8.35 -8.07
C MET A 104 4.23 8.92 -7.09
N ALA A 105 4.55 8.86 -5.79
CA ALA A 105 3.66 9.20 -4.69
C ALA A 105 3.73 10.67 -4.27
N GLY A 106 2.65 11.17 -3.66
CA GLY A 106 2.64 12.46 -2.99
C GLY A 106 3.45 12.45 -1.69
N ARG A 107 3.81 13.64 -1.20
CA ARG A 107 4.59 13.84 0.04
C ARG A 107 4.06 13.02 1.22
N ASP A 108 2.78 13.14 1.52
CA ASP A 108 2.17 12.54 2.71
C ASP A 108 2.24 11.00 2.67
N LEU A 109 2.07 10.42 1.48
CA LEU A 109 2.18 8.97 1.29
C LEU A 109 3.64 8.51 1.43
N VAL A 110 4.60 9.28 0.92
CA VAL A 110 6.04 9.00 1.12
C VAL A 110 6.42 9.09 2.59
N GLU A 111 5.91 10.06 3.33
CA GLU A 111 6.14 10.18 4.78
C GLU A 111 5.54 8.99 5.55
N ALA A 112 4.33 8.56 5.19
CA ALA A 112 3.73 7.35 5.75
C ALA A 112 4.53 6.08 5.41
N ALA A 113 5.09 5.99 4.20
CA ALA A 113 5.98 4.89 3.83
C ALA A 113 7.29 4.90 4.64
N ARG A 114 7.85 6.08 4.94
CA ARG A 114 9.02 6.19 5.83
C ARG A 114 8.71 5.74 7.25
N GLU A 115 7.55 6.09 7.79
CA GLU A 115 7.08 5.57 9.09
C GLU A 115 6.92 4.05 9.05
N LEU A 116 6.31 3.51 8.00
CA LEU A 116 6.15 2.08 7.82
C LEU A 116 7.52 1.35 7.73
N ASN A 117 8.51 1.95 7.07
CA ASN A 117 9.88 1.44 7.04
C ASN A 117 10.50 1.42 8.44
N ARG A 118 10.36 2.50 9.22
CA ARG A 118 10.87 2.57 10.59
C ARG A 118 10.28 1.51 11.50
N THR A 119 8.97 1.29 11.42
CA THR A 119 8.28 0.30 12.25
C THR A 119 8.63 -1.14 11.87
N VAL A 120 8.79 -1.46 10.58
CA VAL A 120 9.24 -2.81 10.17
C VAL A 120 10.71 -3.07 10.49
N TRP A 121 11.59 -2.06 10.41
CA TRP A 121 12.98 -2.17 10.87
C TRP A 121 13.07 -2.41 12.36
N ARG A 122 12.20 -1.78 13.17
CA ARG A 122 12.18 -2.05 14.61
C ARG A 122 11.92 -3.55 14.88
N LEU A 123 10.93 -4.14 14.21
CA LEU A 123 10.66 -5.59 14.29
C LEU A 123 11.86 -6.43 13.82
N GLU A 124 12.55 -5.99 12.77
CA GLU A 124 13.79 -6.61 12.30
C GLU A 124 14.87 -6.62 13.39
N TRP A 125 15.08 -5.49 14.06
CA TRP A 125 16.10 -5.35 15.09
C TRP A 125 15.80 -6.18 16.33
N PHE A 126 14.52 -6.27 16.75
CA PHE A 126 14.08 -7.24 17.76
C PHE A 126 14.41 -8.68 17.35
N ALA A 127 14.03 -9.08 16.13
CA ALA A 127 14.28 -10.43 15.63
C ALA A 127 15.77 -10.79 15.61
N ARG A 128 16.62 -9.83 15.24
CA ARG A 128 18.09 -9.96 15.26
C ARG A 128 18.70 -9.95 16.66
N GLY A 129 17.98 -9.48 17.67
CA GLY A 129 18.51 -9.28 19.03
C GLY A 129 19.46 -8.08 19.13
N LEU A 130 19.21 -7.03 18.33
CA LEU A 130 20.03 -5.81 18.30
C LEU A 130 19.53 -4.71 19.25
N LEU A 131 18.39 -4.94 19.91
CA LEU A 131 17.78 -3.99 20.83
C LEU A 131 17.90 -4.53 22.26
N ASP A 132 18.29 -3.67 23.19
CA ASP A 132 18.44 -4.01 24.60
C ASP A 132 17.08 -4.19 25.30
N ASP A 133 16.01 -3.57 24.77
CA ASP A 133 14.61 -3.70 25.22
C ASP A 133 13.88 -4.86 24.52
N ALA A 134 14.60 -5.89 24.06
CA ALA A 134 14.04 -7.04 23.34
C ALA A 134 13.25 -8.01 24.22
N ASP A 135 12.10 -7.58 24.74
CA ASP A 135 11.13 -8.42 25.45
C ASP A 135 9.78 -8.53 24.70
N VAL A 136 8.88 -9.36 25.25
CA VAL A 136 7.56 -9.63 24.68
C VAL A 136 6.69 -8.36 24.62
N GLU A 137 6.78 -7.49 25.63
CA GLU A 137 6.01 -6.25 25.69
C GLU A 137 6.47 -5.27 24.60
N GLY A 138 7.79 -5.04 24.50
CA GLY A 138 8.40 -4.23 23.46
C GLY A 138 8.09 -4.75 22.05
N TRP A 139 8.07 -6.08 21.87
CA TRP A 139 7.65 -6.72 20.62
C TRP A 139 6.20 -6.38 20.26
N HIS A 140 5.26 -6.52 21.21
CA HIS A 140 3.86 -6.20 20.97
C HIS A 140 3.63 -4.73 20.65
N ILE A 141 4.34 -3.81 21.34
CA ILE A 141 4.31 -2.38 21.04
C ILE A 141 4.83 -2.12 19.62
N ALA A 142 5.96 -2.72 19.23
CA ALA A 142 6.51 -2.58 17.89
C ALA A 142 5.55 -3.12 16.81
N ALA A 143 4.89 -4.26 17.09
CA ALA A 143 3.89 -4.82 16.20
C ALA A 143 2.66 -3.90 16.07
N GLY A 144 2.19 -3.31 17.18
CA GLY A 144 1.11 -2.31 17.19
C GLY A 144 1.45 -1.10 16.32
N ASN A 145 2.63 -0.51 16.53
CA ASN A 145 3.12 0.63 15.74
C ASN A 145 3.19 0.31 14.24
N TYR A 146 3.60 -0.91 13.87
CA TYR A 146 3.57 -1.38 12.49
C TYR A 146 2.16 -1.38 11.90
N TYR A 147 1.16 -1.87 12.66
CA TYR A 147 -0.22 -1.88 12.20
C TYR A 147 -0.82 -0.48 12.04
N GLU A 148 -0.49 0.44 12.94
CA GLU A 148 -0.87 1.86 12.80
C GLU A 148 -0.26 2.48 11.54
N ALA A 149 1.05 2.27 11.33
CA ALA A 149 1.77 2.80 10.18
C ALA A 149 1.24 2.25 8.86
N ILE A 150 0.97 0.94 8.76
CA ILE A 150 0.44 0.34 7.53
C ILE A 150 -1.01 0.76 7.27
N ASN A 151 -1.82 0.99 8.32
CA ASN A 151 -3.17 1.53 8.15
C ASN A 151 -3.14 2.95 7.62
N ARG A 152 -2.28 3.81 8.17
CA ARG A 152 -2.05 5.18 7.68
C ARG A 152 -1.59 5.17 6.22
N PHE A 153 -0.63 4.32 5.88
CA PHE A 153 -0.17 4.15 4.50
C PHE A 153 -1.31 3.74 3.57
N ASN A 154 -2.08 2.71 3.91
CA ASN A 154 -3.18 2.24 3.05
C ASN A 154 -4.28 3.29 2.89
N HIS A 155 -4.59 4.04 3.96
CA HIS A 155 -5.56 5.13 3.90
C HIS A 155 -5.12 6.19 2.88
N LEU A 156 -3.88 6.68 3.00
CA LEU A 156 -3.33 7.69 2.09
C LEU A 156 -3.22 7.16 0.65
N ALA A 157 -2.76 5.92 0.47
CA ALA A 157 -2.67 5.28 -0.85
C ALA A 157 -4.04 5.17 -1.54
N ARG A 158 -5.09 4.82 -0.79
CA ARG A 158 -6.47 4.75 -1.29
C ARG A 158 -6.96 6.13 -1.73
N THR A 159 -6.75 7.15 -0.89
CA THR A 159 -7.11 8.53 -1.20
C THR A 159 -6.41 9.02 -2.46
N GLU A 160 -5.10 8.75 -2.60
CA GLU A 160 -4.31 9.20 -3.76
C GLU A 160 -4.73 8.52 -5.08
N ILE A 161 -5.12 7.23 -5.03
CA ILE A 161 -5.62 6.49 -6.21
C ILE A 161 -7.09 6.83 -6.52
N GLY A 162 -7.79 7.44 -5.56
CA GLY A 162 -9.22 7.81 -5.67
C GLY A 162 -10.17 6.65 -5.36
N VAL A 163 -9.77 5.71 -4.50
CA VAL A 163 -10.61 4.62 -4.03
C VAL A 163 -11.56 5.14 -2.95
N THR A 164 -12.86 4.90 -3.12
CA THR A 164 -13.91 5.32 -2.18
C THR A 164 -14.15 4.28 -1.08
N GLY A 165 -14.81 4.72 0.00
CA GLY A 165 -15.19 3.89 1.15
C GLY A 165 -14.12 3.78 2.25
N GLU A 166 -14.56 3.36 3.43
CA GLU A 166 -13.70 3.21 4.61
C GLU A 166 -12.93 1.89 4.58
N LEU A 167 -11.66 1.95 4.98
CA LEU A 167 -10.84 0.76 5.16
C LEU A 167 -11.02 0.27 6.59
N SER A 168 -11.43 -0.99 6.76
CA SER A 168 -11.37 -1.63 8.08
C SER A 168 -9.90 -1.70 8.52
N PRO A 169 -9.53 -1.08 9.66
CA PRO A 169 -8.15 -1.02 10.10
C PRO A 169 -7.63 -2.43 10.43
N ARG A 170 -6.37 -2.69 10.07
CA ARG A 170 -5.66 -3.87 10.56
C ARG A 170 -5.32 -3.64 12.02
N THR A 171 -5.64 -4.59 12.88
CA THR A 171 -5.27 -4.54 14.29
C THR A 171 -4.18 -5.59 14.56
N ALA A 172 -3.40 -5.37 15.62
CA ALA A 172 -2.71 -6.46 16.31
C ALA A 172 -3.77 -7.28 17.05
N GLU A 173 -4.72 -7.84 16.31
CA GLU A 173 -5.76 -8.65 16.92
C GLU A 173 -5.11 -9.84 17.60
N LYS A 174 -5.73 -10.29 18.69
CA LYS A 174 -5.40 -11.57 19.31
C LYS A 174 -5.39 -12.64 18.24
N SER A 175 -4.55 -13.64 18.42
CA SER A 175 -4.49 -14.76 17.51
C SER A 175 -5.89 -15.25 17.14
N PRO A 176 -6.16 -15.62 15.88
CA PRO A 176 -7.36 -16.38 15.54
C PRO A 176 -7.55 -17.61 16.45
N ARG A 177 -6.44 -18.20 16.94
CA ARG A 177 -6.46 -19.28 17.92
C ARG A 177 -6.97 -18.81 19.28
N GLU A 178 -6.49 -17.69 19.79
CA GLU A 178 -6.93 -17.14 21.07
C GLU A 178 -8.41 -16.74 21.02
N HIS A 179 -8.85 -16.13 19.92
CA HIS A 179 -10.27 -15.86 19.69
C HIS A 179 -11.10 -17.14 19.71
N TYR A 180 -10.67 -18.17 18.96
CA TYR A 180 -11.33 -19.48 18.96
C TYR A 180 -11.34 -20.12 20.36
N GLU A 181 -10.25 -20.06 21.11
CA GLU A 181 -10.16 -20.60 22.46
C GLU A 181 -11.04 -19.83 23.45
N GLN A 182 -11.13 -18.50 23.34
CA GLN A 182 -12.03 -17.66 24.14
C GLN A 182 -13.50 -17.96 23.82
N GLU A 183 -13.86 -18.03 22.53
CA GLU A 183 -15.20 -18.42 22.08
C GLU A 183 -15.58 -19.82 22.57
N ARG A 184 -14.65 -20.76 22.50
CA ARG A 184 -14.84 -22.12 23.02
C ARG A 184 -15.09 -22.10 24.53
N ARG A 185 -14.27 -21.38 25.31
CA ARG A 185 -14.45 -21.25 26.77
C ARG A 185 -15.80 -20.63 27.14
N THR A 186 -16.22 -19.58 26.44
CA THR A 186 -17.52 -18.94 26.68
C THR A 186 -18.71 -19.81 26.28
N ARG A 187 -18.60 -20.61 25.22
CA ARG A 187 -19.64 -21.60 24.86
C ARG A 187 -19.77 -22.70 25.92
N THR A 188 -18.65 -23.23 26.42
CA THR A 188 -18.67 -24.28 27.46
C THR A 188 -19.23 -23.76 28.79
N SER A 189 -18.95 -22.52 29.16
CA SER A 189 -19.48 -21.90 30.39
C SER A 189 -20.98 -21.58 30.35
N LYS A 190 -21.59 -21.43 29.16
CA LYS A 190 -23.04 -21.19 29.02
C LYS A 190 -23.88 -22.47 28.95
N ALA A 191 -23.22 -23.62 28.77
CA ALA A 191 -23.86 -24.92 28.68
C ALA A 191 -23.83 -25.71 30.01
N ALA A 192 -23.20 -25.16 31.04
CA ALA A 192 -23.16 -25.66 32.41
C ALA A 192 -24.04 -24.79 33.30
#